data_AF-A0A9P3Q3J6-F1
#
_entry.id   AF-A0A9P3Q3J6-F1
#
_cell.length_a   1.000
_cell.length_b   1.000
_cell.length_c   1.000
_cell.angle_alpha   90.00
_cell.angle_beta   90.00
_cell.angle_gamma   90.00
#
_symmetry.space_group_name_H-M   'P 1'
#
loop_
_entity.id
_entity.type
_entity.pdbx_description
1 polymer ?
#
loop_
_entity_poly.entity_id
_entity_poly.type
_entity_poly.pdbx_seq_one_letter_code
_entity_poly.pdbx_strand_id
1 'polypeptide(L)'
;FDDEDLPVVPALPRSTSKPTHTLSVNPGFPQVNIPTISTRFKAPDFIHLLTSFIRRFYPLPQDPVLPNATDRFDLFKILSIRLPDLPAVGRTNGLDRIRCTPMVPATLGKPESGAHFDTVLVRTEDELDNEVTRGTALHGLRVAQVRAIFVLPKHLRAQLLPHRLAYIEWFKPFRAANLNPDSKLYSVSRSVRHQAPVAAIIPLEDIVSSCHLSPKYDTRHHAGSWTTDIALEVCKTFTLNKYIHLGTFYEHQSHLH
;
A
#
# COMPACT_ATOMS: atom_id res chain seq x y z
N PHE A 1 -23.11 36.01 -39.43
CA PHE A 1 -22.26 34.84 -39.64
C PHE A 1 -20.87 35.30 -39.29
N ASP A 2 -20.54 35.22 -38.01
CA ASP A 2 -19.21 35.49 -37.50
C ASP A 2 -18.87 34.30 -36.60
N ASP A 3 -17.89 33.52 -37.07
CA ASP A 3 -17.21 32.46 -36.33
C ASP A 3 -16.44 33.11 -35.18
N GLU A 4 -16.95 32.98 -33.96
CA GLU A 4 -16.14 33.24 -32.76
C GLU A 4 -15.30 32.01 -32.44
N ASP A 5 -14.00 32.17 -32.66
CA ASP A 5 -12.91 31.34 -32.17
C ASP A 5 -13.03 31.10 -30.65
N LEU A 6 -13.61 29.95 -30.28
CA LEU A 6 -13.50 29.42 -28.92
C LEU A 6 -12.06 28.90 -28.72
N PRO A 7 -11.36 29.32 -27.66
CA PRO A 7 -9.99 28.90 -27.44
C PRO A 7 -9.94 27.39 -27.18
N VAL A 8 -9.26 26.68 -28.08
CA VAL A 8 -8.85 25.28 -27.88
C VAL A 8 -7.95 25.25 -26.66
N VAL A 9 -8.48 24.78 -25.53
CA VAL A 9 -7.70 24.51 -24.32
C VAL A 9 -6.59 23.53 -24.72
N PRO A 10 -5.30 23.86 -24.60
CA PRO A 10 -4.26 22.90 -24.90
C PRO A 10 -4.41 21.76 -23.91
N ALA A 11 -4.78 20.57 -24.41
CA ALA A 11 -4.70 19.36 -23.63
C ALA A 11 -3.24 19.24 -23.16
N LEU A 12 -3.04 19.31 -21.84
CA LEU A 12 -1.74 19.04 -21.23
C LEU A 12 -1.19 17.75 -21.84
N PRO A 13 0.07 17.74 -22.33
CA PRO A 13 0.64 16.54 -22.92
C PRO A 13 0.52 15.42 -21.90
N ARG A 14 -0.19 14.35 -22.28
CA ARG A 14 -0.24 13.12 -21.49
C ARG A 14 1.20 12.67 -21.32
N SER A 15 1.75 12.84 -20.12
CA SER A 15 3.07 12.32 -19.77
C SER A 15 3.10 10.84 -20.18
N THR A 16 3.91 10.53 -21.19
CA THR A 16 4.18 9.16 -21.65
C THR A 16 5.13 8.44 -20.69
N SER A 17 5.02 8.71 -19.38
CA SER A 17 5.81 8.02 -18.37
C SER A 17 5.39 6.56 -18.35
N LYS A 18 6.35 5.66 -18.50
CA LYS A 18 6.15 4.22 -18.25
C LYS A 18 5.48 4.05 -16.89
N PRO A 19 4.53 3.11 -16.74
CA PRO A 19 3.90 2.86 -15.45
C PRO A 19 4.98 2.55 -14.42
N THR A 20 5.01 3.36 -13.36
CA THR A 20 5.95 3.20 -12.23
C THR A 20 5.66 1.93 -11.47
N HIS A 21 4.39 1.53 -11.41
CA HIS A 21 3.89 0.35 -10.69
C HIS A 21 3.67 -0.81 -11.65
N THR A 22 4.37 -1.92 -11.37
CA THR A 22 4.35 -3.11 -12.23
C THR A 22 4.08 -4.36 -11.40
N LEU A 23 3.31 -5.26 -12.00
CA LEU A 23 3.03 -6.61 -11.48
C LEU A 23 3.68 -7.63 -12.42
N SER A 24 3.84 -8.86 -11.94
CA SER A 24 4.22 -9.97 -12.83
C SER A 24 3.13 -10.20 -13.88
N VAL A 25 3.52 -10.72 -15.05
CA VAL A 25 2.57 -11.04 -16.14
C VAL A 25 1.52 -12.04 -15.67
N ASN A 26 1.94 -13.06 -14.92
CA ASN A 26 1.06 -14.07 -14.36
C ASN A 26 0.81 -13.80 -12.88
N PRO A 27 -0.42 -14.01 -12.38
CA PRO A 27 -0.70 -13.94 -10.95
C PRO A 27 0.03 -15.07 -10.22
N GLY A 28 0.50 -14.76 -9.02
CA GLY A 28 1.14 -15.76 -8.17
C GLY A 28 0.13 -16.70 -7.50
N PHE A 29 -1.12 -16.27 -7.40
CA PHE A 29 -2.26 -17.03 -6.92
C PHE A 29 -3.46 -16.73 -7.83
N PRO A 30 -3.70 -17.52 -8.88
CA PRO A 30 -4.82 -17.30 -9.79
C PRO A 30 -6.15 -17.71 -9.16
N GLN A 31 -7.23 -17.01 -9.51
CA GLN A 31 -8.62 -17.42 -9.26
C GLN A 31 -8.96 -17.78 -7.80
N VAL A 32 -8.38 -17.03 -6.86
CA VAL A 32 -8.56 -17.23 -5.42
C VAL A 32 -9.98 -16.83 -5.01
N ASN A 33 -10.65 -17.69 -4.24
CA ASN A 33 -11.99 -17.43 -3.72
C ASN A 33 -11.96 -16.52 -2.47
N ILE A 34 -13.09 -15.88 -2.17
CA ILE A 34 -13.24 -14.95 -1.04
C ILE A 34 -12.87 -15.58 0.32
N PRO A 35 -13.27 -16.81 0.66
CA PRO A 35 -12.87 -17.42 1.94
C PRO A 35 -11.35 -17.57 2.08
N THR A 36 -10.65 -17.89 1.00
CA THR A 36 -9.19 -18.01 1.01
C THR A 36 -8.52 -16.64 1.14
N ILE A 37 -9.04 -15.59 0.49
CA ILE A 37 -8.55 -14.21 0.67
C ILE A 37 -8.74 -13.77 2.12
N SER A 38 -9.93 -14.02 2.68
CA SER A 38 -10.27 -13.64 4.05
C SER A 38 -9.33 -14.27 5.08
N THR A 39 -9.05 -15.56 4.92
CA THR A 39 -8.27 -16.34 5.90
C THR A 39 -6.77 -16.28 5.65
N ARG A 40 -6.30 -16.69 4.46
CA ARG A 40 -4.86 -16.84 4.19
C ARG A 40 -4.18 -15.50 3.98
N PHE A 41 -4.85 -14.56 3.33
CA PHE A 41 -4.34 -13.21 3.12
C PHE A 41 -4.72 -12.26 4.26
N LYS A 42 -5.41 -12.74 5.31
CA LYS A 42 -5.83 -11.94 6.48
C LYS A 42 -6.66 -10.70 6.06
N ALA A 43 -7.55 -10.86 5.09
CA ALA A 43 -8.38 -9.78 4.53
C ALA A 43 -9.89 -10.05 4.70
N PRO A 44 -10.41 -10.12 5.95
CA PRO A 44 -11.77 -10.58 6.24
C PRO A 44 -12.87 -9.70 5.63
N ASP A 45 -12.64 -8.39 5.52
CA ASP A 45 -13.63 -7.43 5.04
C ASP A 45 -13.55 -7.18 3.53
N PHE A 46 -12.87 -8.06 2.78
CA PHE A 46 -12.53 -7.84 1.37
C PHE A 46 -13.73 -7.45 0.48
N ILE A 47 -14.83 -8.23 0.53
CA ILE A 47 -16.03 -7.94 -0.28
C ILE A 47 -16.67 -6.61 0.13
N HIS A 48 -16.77 -6.35 1.43
CA HIS A 48 -17.39 -5.13 1.95
C HIS A 48 -16.60 -3.89 1.53
N LEU A 49 -15.29 -3.93 1.67
CA LEU A 49 -14.40 -2.83 1.27
C LEU A 49 -14.36 -2.65 -0.24
N LEU A 50 -14.42 -3.74 -1.02
CA LEU A 50 -14.41 -3.65 -2.47
C LEU A 50 -15.74 -3.07 -2.99
N THR A 51 -16.85 -3.45 -2.39
CA THR A 51 -18.17 -2.87 -2.67
C THR A 51 -18.17 -1.37 -2.39
N SER A 52 -17.65 -0.97 -1.23
CA SER A 52 -17.56 0.43 -0.83
C SER A 52 -16.64 1.23 -1.77
N PHE A 53 -15.51 0.63 -2.17
CA PHE A 53 -14.59 1.20 -3.14
C PHE A 53 -15.28 1.45 -4.48
N ILE A 54 -15.94 0.44 -5.06
CA ILE A 54 -16.64 0.58 -6.36
C ILE A 54 -17.73 1.66 -6.28
N ARG A 55 -18.54 1.68 -5.22
CA ARG A 55 -19.59 2.70 -5.03
C ARG A 55 -19.05 4.13 -4.93
N ARG A 56 -17.83 4.33 -4.44
CA ARG A 56 -17.19 5.67 -4.40
C ARG A 56 -16.91 6.22 -5.81
N PHE A 57 -16.62 5.34 -6.78
CA PHE A 57 -16.38 5.75 -8.18
C PHE A 57 -17.65 5.88 -9.01
N TYR A 58 -18.76 5.26 -8.57
CA TYR A 58 -20.06 5.29 -9.25
C TYR A 58 -21.15 5.71 -8.26
N PRO A 59 -21.24 7.01 -7.90
CA PRO A 59 -22.28 7.49 -7.02
C PRO A 59 -23.66 7.41 -7.70
N LEU A 60 -24.72 7.43 -6.89
CA LEU A 60 -26.10 7.40 -7.37
C LEU A 60 -26.35 8.50 -8.42
N PRO A 61 -27.13 8.23 -9.49
CA PRO A 61 -28.00 7.06 -9.70
C PRO A 61 -27.31 5.88 -10.43
N GLN A 62 -25.99 5.86 -10.56
CA GLN A 62 -25.29 4.79 -11.26
C GLN A 62 -25.36 3.48 -10.46
N ASP A 63 -25.63 2.37 -11.15
CA ASP A 63 -25.74 1.03 -10.55
C ASP A 63 -24.61 0.12 -11.09
N PRO A 64 -23.40 0.19 -10.49
CA PRO A 64 -22.28 -0.61 -10.96
C PRO A 64 -22.46 -2.08 -10.59
N VAL A 65 -21.83 -2.98 -11.37
CA VAL A 65 -21.72 -4.39 -10.97
C VAL A 65 -20.88 -4.48 -9.70
N LEU A 66 -21.43 -5.13 -8.67
CA LEU A 66 -20.80 -5.28 -7.36
C LEU A 66 -20.22 -6.69 -7.17
N PRO A 67 -19.16 -6.81 -6.36
CA PRO A 67 -18.55 -8.11 -6.08
C PRO A 67 -19.48 -8.96 -5.22
N ASN A 68 -19.42 -10.27 -5.42
CA ASN A 68 -20.21 -11.26 -4.71
C ASN A 68 -19.33 -12.40 -4.16
N ALA A 69 -19.91 -13.27 -3.35
CA ALA A 69 -19.17 -14.34 -2.66
C ALA A 69 -18.59 -15.42 -3.59
N THR A 70 -19.10 -15.55 -4.81
CA THR A 70 -18.63 -16.53 -5.81
C THR A 70 -17.49 -16.01 -6.67
N ASP A 71 -17.20 -14.71 -6.59
CA ASP A 71 -16.13 -14.09 -7.37
C ASP A 71 -14.76 -14.63 -6.98
N ARG A 72 -13.88 -14.62 -7.99
CA ARG A 72 -12.52 -15.11 -7.90
C ARG A 72 -11.56 -14.05 -8.38
N PHE A 73 -10.45 -13.88 -7.66
CA PHE A 73 -9.51 -12.81 -7.91
C PHE A 73 -8.12 -13.40 -8.21
N ASP A 74 -7.44 -12.75 -9.14
CA ASP A 74 -6.05 -13.02 -9.43
C ASP A 74 -5.18 -12.17 -8.50
N LEU A 75 -4.43 -12.85 -7.61
CA LEU A 75 -3.59 -12.21 -6.60
C LEU A 75 -2.10 -12.31 -6.97
N PHE A 76 -1.35 -11.27 -6.64
CA PHE A 76 0.05 -11.09 -7.01
C PHE A 76 0.94 -11.09 -5.77
N LYS A 77 2.12 -11.71 -5.90
CA LYS A 77 3.08 -11.86 -4.81
C LYS A 77 3.87 -10.60 -4.53
N ILE A 78 4.11 -9.80 -5.58
CA ILE A 78 5.04 -8.67 -5.55
C ILE A 78 4.48 -7.53 -6.41
N LEU A 79 4.43 -6.34 -5.83
CA LEU A 79 4.36 -5.06 -6.54
C LEU A 79 5.79 -4.52 -6.69
N SER A 80 6.17 -4.12 -7.90
CA SER A 80 7.46 -3.44 -8.14
C SER A 80 7.20 -1.99 -8.53
N ILE A 81 7.79 -1.06 -7.79
CA ILE A 81 7.74 0.39 -8.03
C ILE A 81 9.11 0.85 -8.55
N ARG A 82 9.13 1.53 -9.70
CA ARG A 82 10.35 2.15 -10.22
C ARG A 82 10.71 3.38 -9.40
N LEU A 83 11.90 3.37 -8.80
CA LEU A 83 12.45 4.49 -8.07
C LEU A 83 13.05 5.52 -9.06
N PRO A 84 13.06 6.82 -8.69
CA PRO A 84 13.78 7.83 -9.46
C PRO A 84 15.27 7.48 -9.59
N ASP A 85 15.84 7.79 -10.75
CA ASP A 85 17.29 7.69 -10.94
C ASP A 85 17.98 8.77 -10.10
N LEU A 86 19.05 8.38 -9.40
CA LEU A 86 19.89 9.27 -8.60
C LEU A 86 21.34 9.12 -9.08
N PRO A 87 21.70 9.76 -10.21
CA PRO A 87 23.03 9.63 -10.80
C PRO A 87 24.16 10.07 -9.86
N ALA A 88 23.89 11.07 -9.01
CA ALA A 88 24.83 11.57 -7.99
C ALA A 88 25.31 10.48 -7.02
N VAL A 89 24.59 9.36 -6.91
CA VAL A 89 24.94 8.23 -6.05
C VAL A 89 25.08 6.92 -6.84
N GLY A 90 25.22 7.01 -8.16
CA GLY A 90 25.36 5.86 -9.05
C GLY A 90 24.14 4.93 -9.10
N ARG A 91 22.96 5.37 -8.63
CA ARG A 91 21.73 4.58 -8.66
C ARG A 91 20.94 4.88 -9.93
N THR A 92 20.84 3.88 -10.81
CA THR A 92 20.00 3.92 -12.01
C THR A 92 19.09 2.69 -12.05
N ASN A 93 17.87 2.85 -12.53
CA ASN A 93 16.85 1.80 -12.64
C ASN A 93 16.54 1.08 -11.31
N GLY A 94 16.54 1.81 -10.19
CA GLY A 94 16.17 1.25 -8.90
C GLY A 94 14.74 0.71 -8.89
N LEU A 95 14.53 -0.46 -8.27
CA LEU A 95 13.21 -1.04 -8.06
C LEU A 95 12.97 -1.25 -6.57
N ASP A 96 11.86 -0.72 -6.08
CA ASP A 96 11.31 -1.05 -4.78
C ASP A 96 10.31 -2.21 -4.94
N ARG A 97 10.46 -3.27 -4.14
CA ARG A 97 9.67 -4.50 -4.26
C ARG A 97 8.89 -4.74 -2.98
N ILE A 98 7.57 -4.67 -3.08
CA ILE A 98 6.63 -4.85 -1.99
C ILE A 98 6.02 -6.24 -2.10
N ARG A 99 6.25 -7.08 -1.09
CA ARG A 99 5.80 -8.47 -1.02
C ARG A 99 4.48 -8.61 -0.28
N CYS A 100 3.67 -9.50 -0.82
CA CYS A 100 2.37 -9.86 -0.28
C CYS A 100 2.12 -11.35 -0.55
N THR A 101 2.69 -12.20 0.28
CA THR A 101 2.58 -13.65 0.17
C THR A 101 2.06 -14.25 1.48
N PRO A 102 0.92 -14.97 1.47
CA PRO A 102 0.48 -15.71 2.63
C PRO A 102 1.46 -16.87 2.89
N MET A 103 1.38 -17.46 4.08
CA MET A 103 2.11 -18.69 4.37
C MET A 103 1.77 -19.76 3.34
N VAL A 104 2.79 -20.37 2.73
CA VAL A 104 2.65 -21.46 1.76
C VAL A 104 3.20 -22.73 2.41
N PRO A 105 2.34 -23.74 2.68
CA PRO A 105 2.78 -25.01 3.22
C PRO A 105 3.82 -25.69 2.33
N ALA A 106 4.66 -26.53 2.94
CA ALA A 106 5.58 -27.37 2.19
C ALA A 106 4.82 -28.28 1.21
N THR A 107 5.35 -28.39 0.00
CA THR A 107 4.88 -29.35 -1.02
C THR A 107 6.07 -30.21 -1.46
N LEU A 108 5.81 -31.32 -2.16
CA LEU A 108 6.89 -32.18 -2.66
C LEU A 108 7.90 -31.34 -3.48
N GLY A 109 9.14 -31.23 -2.99
CA GLY A 109 10.22 -30.47 -3.62
C GLY A 109 10.25 -28.96 -3.32
N LYS A 110 9.39 -28.42 -2.44
CA LYS A 110 9.45 -27.02 -1.99
C LYS A 110 9.26 -26.91 -0.48
N PRO A 111 10.22 -26.28 0.25
CA PRO A 111 10.07 -26.06 1.68
C PRO A 111 8.91 -25.12 1.97
N GLU A 112 8.46 -25.13 3.22
CA GLU A 112 7.52 -24.14 3.73
C GLU A 112 8.05 -22.72 3.51
N SER A 113 7.17 -21.81 3.09
CA SER A 113 7.48 -20.39 2.96
C SER A 113 6.59 -19.60 3.91
N GLY A 114 7.23 -18.87 4.82
CA GLY A 114 6.54 -18.01 5.77
C GLY A 114 5.72 -16.91 5.09
N ALA A 115 4.75 -16.36 5.83
CA ALA A 115 3.99 -15.20 5.36
C ALA A 115 4.89 -13.95 5.29
N HIS A 116 4.69 -13.15 4.24
CA HIS A 116 5.33 -11.86 4.04
C HIS A 116 4.27 -10.84 3.61
N PHE A 117 4.02 -9.87 4.48
CA PHE A 117 3.11 -8.75 4.22
C PHE A 117 3.86 -7.47 4.54
N ASP A 118 4.44 -6.86 3.50
CA ASP A 118 5.32 -5.70 3.65
C ASP A 118 4.53 -4.46 4.05
N THR A 119 5.21 -3.56 4.76
CA THR A 119 4.69 -2.25 5.13
C THR A 119 5.05 -1.21 4.08
N VAL A 120 4.16 -0.26 3.85
CA VAL A 120 4.24 0.72 2.77
C VAL A 120 3.82 2.11 3.25
N LEU A 121 4.33 3.14 2.57
CA LEU A 121 3.79 4.50 2.63
C LEU A 121 2.74 4.66 1.55
N VAL A 122 1.56 5.12 1.95
CA VAL A 122 0.40 5.29 1.07
C VAL A 122 -0.04 6.73 1.11
N ARG A 123 -0.30 7.30 -0.06
CA ARG A 123 -0.92 8.62 -0.19
C ARG A 123 -2.40 8.54 0.17
N THR A 124 -2.87 9.45 1.03
CA THR A 124 -4.28 9.51 1.39
C THR A 124 -4.72 10.95 1.65
N GLU A 125 -5.95 11.27 1.26
CA GLU A 125 -6.56 12.59 1.45
C GLU A 125 -6.62 12.97 2.94
N ASP A 126 -6.86 11.99 3.82
CA ASP A 126 -6.95 12.18 5.28
C ASP A 126 -5.67 12.78 5.91
N GLU A 127 -4.53 12.70 5.23
CA GLU A 127 -3.23 13.18 5.73
C GLU A 127 -2.72 14.44 5.01
N LEU A 128 -3.48 14.99 4.05
CA LEU A 128 -3.08 16.20 3.33
C LEU A 128 -3.01 17.43 4.26
N ASP A 129 -3.88 17.48 5.26
CA ASP A 129 -3.92 18.57 6.25
C ASP A 129 -3.17 18.20 7.54
N ASN A 130 -2.33 17.16 7.52
CA ASN A 130 -1.55 16.78 8.69
C ASN A 130 -0.37 17.76 8.91
N GLU A 131 -0.60 18.77 9.76
CA GLU A 131 0.40 19.78 10.12
C GLU A 131 1.69 19.19 10.73
N VAL A 132 1.64 17.98 11.31
CA VAL A 132 2.81 17.31 11.90
C VAL A 132 3.82 16.89 10.84
N THR A 133 3.35 16.50 9.66
CA THR A 133 4.22 16.04 8.56
C THR A 133 4.34 17.06 7.43
N ARG A 134 3.64 18.19 7.53
CA ARG A 134 3.71 19.29 6.56
C ARG A 134 5.15 19.76 6.35
N GLY A 135 5.53 19.93 5.08
CA GLY A 135 6.89 20.33 4.71
C GLY A 135 7.95 19.24 4.88
N THR A 136 7.55 18.00 5.16
CA THR A 136 8.45 16.83 5.21
C THR A 136 8.11 15.85 4.09
N ALA A 137 9.01 14.92 3.79
CA ALA A 137 8.74 13.84 2.83
C ALA A 137 7.59 12.88 3.24
N LEU A 138 7.04 13.02 4.46
CA LEU A 138 5.90 12.24 4.94
C LEU A 138 4.56 12.98 4.82
N HIS A 139 4.54 14.20 4.27
CA HIS A 139 3.30 14.96 4.06
C HIS A 139 2.33 14.20 3.15
N GLY A 140 1.09 14.02 3.60
CA GLY A 140 0.04 13.35 2.83
C GLY A 140 0.19 11.83 2.81
N LEU A 141 1.13 11.28 3.58
CA LEU A 141 1.43 9.86 3.62
C LEU A 141 1.02 9.23 4.95
N ARG A 142 0.55 7.99 4.87
CA ARG A 142 0.24 7.14 6.02
C ARG A 142 0.86 5.76 5.85
N VAL A 143 1.29 5.17 6.95
CA VAL A 143 1.81 3.79 6.94
C VAL A 143 0.66 2.80 6.86
N ALA A 144 0.80 1.80 6.01
CA ALA A 144 -0.09 0.66 5.92
C ALA A 144 0.69 -0.65 5.77
N GLN A 145 0.05 -1.78 6.04
CA GLN A 145 0.54 -3.11 5.67
C GLN A 145 -0.27 -3.66 4.52
N VAL A 146 0.38 -4.15 3.47
CA VAL A 146 -0.30 -4.77 2.32
C VAL A 146 -0.64 -6.22 2.64
N ARG A 147 -1.92 -6.57 2.53
CA ARG A 147 -2.44 -7.93 2.78
C ARG A 147 -2.82 -8.68 1.53
N ALA A 148 -3.25 -7.98 0.48
CA ALA A 148 -3.50 -8.57 -0.83
C ALA A 148 -3.17 -7.56 -1.93
N ILE A 149 -2.58 -8.03 -3.03
CA ILE A 149 -2.44 -7.27 -4.28
C ILE A 149 -3.22 -8.04 -5.33
N PHE A 150 -4.18 -7.40 -6.00
CA PHE A 150 -5.08 -8.09 -6.90
C PHE A 150 -5.48 -7.23 -8.10
N VAL A 151 -6.03 -7.89 -9.12
CA VAL A 151 -6.64 -7.23 -10.27
C VAL A 151 -8.13 -7.53 -10.30
N LEU A 152 -8.94 -6.53 -10.64
CA LEU A 152 -10.38 -6.70 -10.79
C LEU A 152 -10.71 -7.72 -11.89
N PRO A 153 -11.60 -8.70 -11.61
CA PRO A 153 -12.20 -9.57 -12.61
C PRO A 153 -12.85 -8.75 -13.73
N LYS A 154 -12.83 -9.27 -14.96
CA LYS A 154 -13.30 -8.53 -16.14
C LYS A 154 -14.73 -7.98 -15.99
N HIS A 155 -15.62 -8.72 -15.32
CA HIS A 155 -17.01 -8.33 -15.14
C HIS A 155 -17.22 -7.19 -14.11
N LEU A 156 -16.23 -6.93 -13.25
CA LEU A 156 -16.24 -5.78 -12.31
C LEU A 156 -15.47 -4.58 -12.84
N ARG A 157 -14.85 -4.67 -14.03
CA ARG A 157 -14.10 -3.56 -14.61
C ARG A 157 -15.06 -2.56 -15.22
N ALA A 158 -14.78 -1.28 -14.99
CA ALA A 158 -15.48 -0.17 -15.60
C ALA A 158 -14.50 0.99 -15.84
N GLN A 159 -14.84 1.90 -16.76
CA GLN A 159 -13.89 2.86 -17.35
C GLN A 159 -13.17 3.75 -16.32
N LEU A 160 -13.88 4.20 -15.28
CA LEU A 160 -13.34 5.10 -14.26
C LEU A 160 -12.71 4.36 -13.08
N LEU A 161 -12.78 3.03 -13.06
CA LEU A 161 -12.37 2.23 -11.91
C LEU A 161 -10.92 1.73 -12.07
N PRO A 162 -10.03 2.06 -11.13
CA PRO A 162 -8.71 1.43 -11.07
C PRO A 162 -8.86 -0.09 -10.97
N HIS A 163 -8.21 -0.81 -11.86
CA HIS A 163 -8.35 -2.27 -11.93
C HIS A 163 -7.22 -3.02 -11.22
N ARG A 164 -6.13 -2.35 -10.83
CA ARG A 164 -5.06 -2.92 -10.01
C ARG A 164 -5.18 -2.32 -8.62
N LEU A 165 -5.40 -3.16 -7.64
CA LEU A 165 -5.79 -2.73 -6.30
C LEU A 165 -4.98 -3.47 -5.23
N ALA A 166 -4.88 -2.87 -4.06
CA ALA A 166 -4.36 -3.51 -2.86
C ALA A 166 -5.39 -3.45 -1.73
N TYR A 167 -5.53 -4.56 -1.00
CA TYR A 167 -6.09 -4.54 0.34
C TYR A 167 -4.98 -4.21 1.32
N ILE A 168 -5.21 -3.21 2.16
CA ILE A 168 -4.25 -2.75 3.15
C ILE A 168 -4.88 -2.66 4.54
N GLU A 169 -4.04 -2.78 5.56
CA GLU A 169 -4.38 -2.45 6.95
C GLU A 169 -3.61 -1.21 7.39
N TRP A 170 -4.33 -0.22 7.93
CA TRP A 170 -3.74 1.06 8.32
C TRP A 170 -3.00 1.00 9.65
N PHE A 171 -1.88 1.70 9.74
CA PHE A 171 -1.34 2.19 11.00
C PHE A 171 -1.99 3.53 11.36
N LYS A 172 -1.82 4.00 12.59
CA LYS A 172 -2.33 5.32 13.01
C LYS A 172 -1.58 6.46 12.27
N PRO A 173 -2.24 7.61 12.06
CA PRO A 173 -1.59 8.82 11.54
C PRO A 173 -0.36 9.22 12.34
N PHE A 174 0.57 9.92 11.69
CA PHE A 174 1.72 10.53 12.37
C PHE A 174 1.24 11.65 13.30
N ARG A 175 1.77 11.67 14.53
CA ARG A 175 1.40 12.66 15.55
C ARG A 175 2.66 13.15 16.24
N ALA A 176 2.69 14.43 16.62
CA ALA A 176 3.83 15.04 17.30
C ALA A 176 4.23 14.28 18.58
N ALA A 177 3.25 13.82 19.35
CA ALA A 177 3.47 13.01 20.56
C ALA A 177 4.24 11.69 20.31
N ASN A 178 4.26 11.21 19.07
CA ASN A 178 4.92 9.95 18.72
C ASN A 178 6.29 10.17 18.06
N LEU A 179 6.73 11.42 17.91
CA LEU A 179 8.06 11.75 17.41
C LEU A 179 9.07 11.63 18.55
N ASN A 180 10.08 10.78 18.39
CA ASN A 180 11.16 10.71 19.37
C ASN A 180 12.06 11.96 19.23
N PRO A 181 12.29 12.73 20.31
CA PRO A 181 13.03 13.98 20.24
C PRO A 181 14.51 13.80 19.88
N ASP A 182 15.11 12.66 20.23
CA ASP A 182 16.53 12.39 20.02
C ASP A 182 16.78 11.83 18.61
N SER A 183 16.05 10.78 18.23
CA SER A 183 16.25 10.11 16.93
C SER A 183 15.50 10.77 15.78
N LYS A 184 14.54 11.67 16.07
CA LYS A 184 13.63 12.29 15.09
C LYS A 184 12.88 11.26 14.24
N LEU A 185 12.63 10.08 14.80
CA LEU A 185 11.85 9.01 14.16
C LEU A 185 10.44 8.94 14.74
N TYR A 186 9.46 8.68 13.87
CA TYR A 186 8.08 8.49 14.28
C TYR A 186 7.84 7.09 14.81
N SER A 187 7.10 7.01 15.91
CA SER A 187 6.51 5.77 16.38
C SER A 187 5.09 5.63 15.82
N VAL A 188 4.76 4.45 15.30
CA VAL A 188 3.43 4.13 14.77
C VAL A 188 2.88 2.89 15.46
N SER A 189 1.56 2.78 15.53
CA SER A 189 0.83 1.60 16.03
C SER A 189 -0.30 1.27 15.07
N ARG A 190 -0.79 0.03 15.05
CA ARG A 190 -1.91 -0.36 14.19
C ARG A 190 -3.15 0.49 14.49
N SER A 191 -3.88 0.85 13.44
CA SER A 191 -5.20 1.45 13.57
C SER A 191 -6.20 0.33 13.83
N VAL A 192 -6.91 0.41 14.96
CA VAL A 192 -7.89 -0.61 15.37
C VAL A 192 -9.21 0.08 15.68
N ARG A 193 -10.31 -0.45 15.15
CA ARG A 193 -11.68 -0.02 15.43
C ARG A 193 -12.51 -1.26 15.76
N HIS A 194 -13.29 -1.20 16.85
CA HIS A 194 -14.08 -2.36 17.33
C HIS A 194 -13.27 -3.66 17.41
N GLN A 195 -12.04 -3.59 17.94
CA GLN A 195 -11.10 -4.71 18.07
C GLN A 195 -10.61 -5.34 16.75
N ALA A 196 -10.94 -4.77 15.59
CA ALA A 196 -10.43 -5.19 14.29
C ALA A 196 -9.47 -4.16 13.68
N PRO A 197 -8.45 -4.58 12.90
CA PRO A 197 -7.63 -3.65 12.11
C PRO A 197 -8.50 -2.80 11.18
N VAL A 198 -8.21 -1.50 11.08
CA VAL A 198 -8.87 -0.63 10.10
C VAL A 198 -8.24 -0.90 8.73
N ALA A 199 -9.01 -1.46 7.82
CA ALA A 199 -8.56 -1.82 6.47
C ALA A 199 -9.21 -0.96 5.38
N ALA A 200 -8.60 -0.96 4.20
CA ALA A 200 -9.12 -0.30 3.00
C ALA A 200 -8.69 -1.04 1.74
N ILE A 201 -9.42 -0.82 0.65
CA ILE A 201 -8.97 -1.14 -0.71
C ILE A 201 -8.59 0.16 -1.41
N ILE A 202 -7.39 0.17 -1.99
CA ILE A 202 -6.80 1.34 -2.65
C ILE A 202 -6.27 0.97 -4.05
N PRO A 203 -6.18 1.93 -4.98
CA PRO A 203 -5.33 1.84 -6.16
C PRO A 203 -3.89 1.52 -5.81
N LEU A 204 -3.19 0.75 -6.65
CA LEU A 204 -1.75 0.51 -6.42
C LEU A 204 -0.93 1.79 -6.57
N GLU A 205 -1.41 2.73 -7.37
CA GLU A 205 -0.77 4.02 -7.64
C GLU A 205 -0.68 4.91 -6.39
N ASP A 206 -1.53 4.68 -5.39
CA ASP A 206 -1.49 5.40 -4.10
C ASP A 206 -0.35 4.88 -3.20
N ILE A 207 0.19 3.70 -3.48
CA ILE A 207 1.35 3.17 -2.77
C ILE A 207 2.62 3.85 -3.29
N VAL A 208 3.27 4.65 -2.45
CA VAL A 208 4.44 5.43 -2.85
C VAL A 208 5.71 4.59 -2.80
N SER A 209 5.91 3.83 -1.72
CA SER A 209 7.10 3.02 -1.50
C SER A 209 6.89 2.02 -0.36
N SER A 210 7.75 1.01 -0.28
CA SER A 210 7.94 0.22 0.92
C SER A 210 8.52 1.08 2.04
N CYS A 211 8.15 0.73 3.28
CA CYS A 211 8.77 1.27 4.47
C CYS A 211 9.05 0.14 5.45
N HIS A 212 9.99 0.36 6.38
CA HIS A 212 10.30 -0.63 7.41
C HIS A 212 9.87 -0.10 8.76
N LEU A 213 9.16 -0.96 9.46
CA LEU A 213 8.79 -0.79 10.85
C LEU A 213 9.68 -1.66 11.72
N SER A 214 10.49 -1.03 12.57
CA SER A 214 11.25 -1.74 13.58
C SER A 214 10.40 -1.86 14.85
N PRO A 215 10.07 -3.08 15.32
CA PRO A 215 9.26 -3.24 16.52
C PRO A 215 9.96 -2.64 17.74
N LYS A 216 9.19 -1.95 18.58
CA LYS A 216 9.64 -1.64 19.94
C LYS A 216 9.31 -2.85 20.81
N TYR A 217 10.34 -3.61 21.16
CA TYR A 217 10.19 -4.74 22.06
C TYR A 217 9.83 -4.23 23.44
N ASP A 218 8.70 -4.68 23.98
CA ASP A 218 8.45 -4.56 25.41
C ASP A 218 9.35 -5.58 26.15
N THR A 219 9.59 -5.36 27.43
CA THR A 219 10.41 -6.20 28.33
C THR A 219 9.92 -7.65 28.47
N ARG A 220 8.82 -8.02 27.82
CA ARG A 220 8.30 -9.40 27.83
C ARG A 220 9.12 -10.26 26.86
N HIS A 221 9.88 -11.19 27.42
CA HIS A 221 10.54 -12.24 26.65
C HIS A 221 9.51 -13.07 25.88
N HIS A 222 9.60 -13.07 24.55
CA HIS A 222 8.89 -14.02 23.71
C HIS A 222 9.84 -15.15 23.31
N ALA A 223 9.57 -16.36 23.81
CA ALA A 223 10.41 -17.54 23.64
C ALA A 223 10.17 -18.27 22.30
N GLY A 224 10.13 -17.54 21.17
CA GLY A 224 9.83 -18.11 19.85
C GLY A 224 10.67 -17.51 18.71
N SER A 225 10.61 -18.13 17.52
CA SER A 225 11.27 -17.59 16.33
C SER A 225 10.59 -16.30 15.88
N TRP A 226 11.34 -15.19 15.94
CA TRP A 226 10.87 -13.89 15.47
C TRP A 226 10.89 -13.86 13.95
N THR A 227 9.72 -13.97 13.31
CA THR A 227 9.56 -13.60 11.90
C THR A 227 8.97 -12.20 11.79
N THR A 228 9.20 -11.51 10.67
CA THR A 228 8.65 -10.16 10.43
C THR A 228 7.12 -10.14 10.53
N ASP A 229 6.45 -11.19 10.04
CA ASP A 229 4.99 -11.34 10.18
C ASP A 229 4.59 -11.39 11.65
N ILE A 230 5.20 -12.28 12.44
CA ILE A 230 4.91 -12.42 13.87
C ILE A 230 5.18 -11.11 14.62
N ALA A 231 6.30 -10.44 14.34
CA ALA A 231 6.62 -9.16 14.97
C ALA A 231 5.57 -8.08 14.68
N LEU A 232 5.08 -8.00 13.44
CA LEU A 232 4.05 -7.05 13.04
C LEU A 232 2.66 -7.39 13.63
N GLU A 233 2.39 -8.65 13.97
CA GLU A 233 1.14 -9.06 14.63
C GLU A 233 1.21 -8.89 16.16
N VAL A 234 2.36 -9.16 16.78
CA VAL A 234 2.51 -9.21 18.25
C VAL A 234 2.87 -7.85 18.85
N CYS A 235 3.72 -7.06 18.17
CA CYS A 235 4.17 -5.79 18.72
C CYS A 235 3.10 -4.69 18.56
N LYS A 236 2.94 -3.86 19.60
CA LYS A 236 1.94 -2.79 19.62
C LYS A 236 2.41 -1.51 18.95
N THR A 237 3.71 -1.25 19.02
CA THR A 237 4.33 -0.01 18.56
C THR A 237 5.60 -0.30 17.79
N PHE A 238 5.83 0.48 16.75
CA PHE A 238 6.95 0.35 15.84
C PHE A 238 7.57 1.70 15.60
N THR A 239 8.87 1.74 15.34
CA THR A 239 9.56 2.94 14.87
C THR A 239 9.66 2.88 13.35
N LEU A 240 9.21 3.93 12.66
CA LEU A 240 9.36 4.08 11.22
C LEU A 240 10.81 4.44 10.90
N ASN A 241 11.48 3.59 10.13
CA ASN A 241 12.77 3.93 9.56
C ASN A 241 12.57 4.75 8.28
N LYS A 242 12.71 6.09 8.39
CA LYS A 242 12.56 7.03 7.28
C LYS A 242 13.76 7.07 6.30
N TYR A 243 14.84 6.33 6.57
CA TYR A 243 16.11 6.45 5.85
C TYR A 243 16.38 5.30 4.86
N ILE A 244 15.40 4.45 4.58
CA ILE A 244 15.64 3.23 3.78
C ILE A 244 15.84 3.55 2.30
N HIS A 245 15.10 4.53 1.80
CA HIS A 245 15.26 4.99 0.45
C HIS A 245 16.19 6.19 0.44
N LEU A 246 17.36 5.99 -0.17
CA LEU A 246 18.38 7.02 -0.30
C LEU A 246 17.84 8.28 -1.01
N GLY A 247 16.87 8.13 -1.92
CA GLY A 247 16.16 9.26 -2.52
C GLY A 247 15.40 10.10 -1.49
N THR A 248 14.66 9.45 -0.59
CA THR A 248 13.97 10.12 0.52
C THR A 248 14.95 10.80 1.49
N PHE A 249 16.16 10.27 1.64
CA PHE A 249 17.24 10.93 2.40
C PHE A 249 17.70 12.24 1.74
N TYR A 250 17.92 12.25 0.41
CA TYR A 250 18.32 13.47 -0.31
C TYR A 250 17.19 14.51 -0.40
N GLU A 251 15.93 14.09 -0.55
CA GLU A 251 14.76 14.98 -0.45
C GLU A 251 14.66 15.60 0.96
N HIS A 252 14.91 14.82 2.02
CA HIS A 252 14.93 15.36 3.38
C HIS A 252 16.08 16.34 3.66
N GLN A 253 17.25 16.18 3.03
CA GLN A 253 18.37 17.12 3.20
C GLN A 253 18.21 18.41 2.39
N SER A 254 17.53 18.36 1.24
CA SER A 254 17.31 19.53 0.39
C SER A 254 16.28 20.52 0.95
N HIS A 255 15.45 20.11 1.91
CA HIS A 255 14.54 20.99 2.65
C HIS A 255 15.13 21.58 3.94
N LEU A 256 16.41 21.30 4.25
CA LEU A 256 17.13 21.88 5.39
C LEU A 256 17.95 23.15 5.05
N HIS A 257 17.77 23.70 3.84
CA HIS A 257 18.38 24.94 3.39
C HIS A 257 17.33 25.97 2.97
#